data_AF-A0A328SQL3-F1
#
_entry.id   AF-A0A328SQL3-F1
#
_cell.length_a   1.000
_cell.length_b   1.000
_cell.length_c   1.000
_cell.angle_alpha   90.00
_cell.angle_beta   90.00
_cell.angle_gamma   90.00
#
_symmetry.space_group_name_H-M   'P 1'
#
loop_
_entity.id
_entity.type
_entity.pdbx_description
1 polymer ?
#
loop_
_entity_poly.entity_id
_entity_poly.type
_entity_poly.pdbx_seq_one_letter_code
_entity_poly.pdbx_strand_id
1 'polypeptide(L)'
;VTIFRKFDNKKNLIEKTKDHFLNMFIDRLRGIFYFNGDEDIEEYIKGAFMGVLNLSDSDFSILKVAMEEVREIPERKLLLIQITDVILEKLEDFFKLQKEKGTVRDIDPKVMAVMCFSIIFQSVILRKVYSLSPDYELDYYSDNIFDILFNGIMPE
;
A
#
# COMPACT_ATOMS: atom_id res chain seq x y z
N VAL A 1 34.30 16.19 4.16
CA VAL A 1 33.34 16.84 3.24
C VAL A 1 32.12 17.24 4.05
N THR A 2 31.95 18.53 4.31
CA THR A 2 30.95 19.07 5.25
C THR A 2 29.60 19.20 4.54
N ILE A 3 28.51 18.76 5.18
CA ILE A 3 27.15 18.60 4.63
C ILE A 3 26.71 19.72 3.66
N PHE A 4 27.02 20.98 3.96
CA PHE A 4 26.70 22.14 3.12
C PHE A 4 27.25 22.05 1.68
N ARG A 5 28.42 21.46 1.48
CA ARG A 5 29.04 21.32 0.15
C ARG A 5 28.41 20.21 -0.70
N LYS A 6 27.62 19.31 -0.09
CA LYS A 6 26.95 18.19 -0.77
C LYS A 6 25.48 18.51 -1.11
N PHE A 7 24.86 19.44 -0.39
CA PHE A 7 23.43 19.73 -0.49
C PHE A 7 23.11 21.21 -0.77
N ASP A 8 24.08 22.12 -0.73
CA ASP A 8 23.95 23.57 -0.97
C ASP A 8 23.04 24.32 0.02
N ASN A 9 21.81 23.86 0.26
CA ASN A 9 20.84 24.44 1.17
C ASN A 9 19.97 23.38 1.86
N LYS A 10 19.27 23.80 2.93
CA LYS A 10 18.38 22.93 3.74
C LYS A 10 17.27 22.29 2.90
N LYS A 11 16.73 23.00 1.91
CA LYS A 11 15.62 22.52 1.07
C LYS A 11 16.06 21.30 0.24
N ASN A 12 17.20 21.40 -0.42
CA ASN A 12 17.77 20.31 -1.24
C ASN A 12 18.19 19.11 -0.37
N LEU A 13 18.67 19.34 0.85
CA LEU A 13 18.88 18.26 1.82
C LEU A 13 17.57 17.52 2.13
N ILE A 14 16.49 18.25 2.43
CA ILE A 14 15.18 17.68 2.75
C ILE A 14 14.61 16.90 1.55
N GLU A 15 14.67 17.47 0.34
CA GLU A 15 14.18 16.81 -0.88
C GLU A 15 14.91 15.49 -1.12
N LYS A 16 16.25 15.48 -1.09
CA LYS A 16 17.03 14.24 -1.27
C LYS A 16 16.79 13.21 -0.17
N THR A 17 16.56 13.65 1.07
CA THR A 17 16.22 12.74 2.17
C THR A 17 14.84 12.12 1.96
N LYS A 18 13.83 12.91 1.54
CA LYS A 18 12.50 12.41 1.20
C LYS A 18 12.56 11.40 0.07
N ASP A 19 13.24 11.71 -1.02
CA ASP A 19 13.40 10.81 -2.16
C ASP A 19 14.06 9.49 -1.74
N HIS A 20 15.08 9.54 -0.89
CA HIS A 20 15.74 8.32 -0.41
C HIS A 20 14.80 7.42 0.39
N PHE A 21 14.09 7.98 1.37
CA PHE A 21 13.15 7.20 2.19
C PHE A 21 11.91 6.77 1.41
N LEU A 22 11.44 7.57 0.47
CA LEU A 22 10.36 7.20 -0.43
C LEU A 22 10.74 5.97 -1.27
N ASN A 23 11.91 5.99 -1.90
CA ASN A 23 12.36 4.86 -2.71
C ASN A 23 12.51 3.58 -1.88
N MET A 24 13.08 3.70 -0.66
CA MET A 24 13.15 2.56 0.27
C MET A 24 11.77 2.00 0.63
N PHE A 25 10.80 2.89 0.84
CA PHE A 25 9.43 2.49 1.16
C PHE A 25 8.72 1.85 -0.03
N ILE A 26 8.87 2.41 -1.23
CA ILE A 26 8.36 1.86 -2.48
C ILE A 26 8.93 0.46 -2.74
N ASP A 27 10.23 0.26 -2.54
CA ASP A 27 10.85 -1.07 -2.74
C ASP A 27 10.33 -2.11 -1.75
N ARG A 28 10.02 -1.71 -0.51
CA ARG A 28 9.34 -2.58 0.45
C ARG A 28 7.93 -2.92 0.02
N LEU A 29 7.16 -1.94 -0.45
CA LEU A 29 5.82 -2.18 -0.98
C LEU A 29 5.86 -3.13 -2.18
N ARG A 30 6.81 -2.94 -3.10
CA ARG A 30 7.01 -3.87 -4.22
C ARG A 30 7.30 -5.30 -3.77
N GLY A 31 8.02 -5.47 -2.66
CA GLY A 31 8.23 -6.77 -2.03
C GLY A 31 6.95 -7.35 -1.42
N ILE A 32 6.16 -6.54 -0.72
CA ILE A 32 4.89 -6.95 -0.10
C ILE A 32 3.85 -7.37 -1.16
N PHE A 33 3.78 -6.64 -2.27
CA PHE A 33 2.84 -6.90 -3.37
C PHE A 33 3.47 -7.73 -4.50
N TYR A 34 4.62 -8.36 -4.26
CA TYR A 34 5.19 -9.30 -5.23
C TYR A 34 4.29 -10.53 -5.34
N PHE A 35 3.97 -10.94 -6.56
CA PHE A 35 3.14 -12.10 -6.86
C PHE A 35 3.84 -12.96 -7.91
N ASN A 36 3.89 -14.27 -7.69
CA ASN A 36 4.64 -15.21 -8.54
C ASN A 36 3.80 -15.91 -9.62
N GLY A 37 2.50 -15.62 -9.72
CA GLY A 37 1.61 -16.24 -10.70
C GLY A 37 0.70 -17.29 -10.10
N ASP A 38 1.21 -18.16 -9.22
CA ASP A 38 0.55 -19.41 -8.83
C ASP A 38 0.06 -19.42 -7.37
N GLU A 39 0.26 -18.32 -6.65
CA GLU A 39 -0.30 -18.13 -5.32
C GLU A 39 -1.83 -18.06 -5.34
N ASP A 40 -2.45 -18.64 -4.31
CA ASP A 40 -3.87 -18.53 -4.06
C ASP A 40 -4.26 -17.06 -3.80
N ILE A 41 -5.46 -16.68 -4.26
CA ILE A 41 -5.90 -15.28 -4.21
C ILE A 41 -6.09 -14.83 -2.77
N GLU A 42 -6.69 -15.68 -1.94
CA GLU A 42 -6.94 -15.37 -0.55
C GLU A 42 -5.62 -15.25 0.21
N GLU A 43 -4.71 -16.19 -0.01
CA GLU A 43 -3.37 -16.17 0.58
C GLU A 43 -2.59 -14.91 0.17
N TYR A 44 -2.57 -14.54 -1.12
CA TYR A 44 -1.87 -13.36 -1.60
C TYR A 44 -2.42 -12.07 -0.98
N ILE A 45 -3.74 -11.86 -1.04
CA ILE A 45 -4.35 -10.61 -0.56
C ILE A 45 -4.23 -10.49 0.97
N LYS A 46 -4.40 -11.59 1.72
CA LYS A 46 -4.15 -11.62 3.17
C LYS A 46 -2.69 -11.33 3.49
N GLY A 47 -1.77 -11.95 2.76
CA GLY A 47 -0.33 -11.74 2.88
C GLY A 47 0.05 -10.28 2.65
N ALA A 48 -0.45 -9.66 1.58
CA ALA A 48 -0.23 -8.26 1.26
C ALA A 48 -0.80 -7.32 2.35
N PHE A 49 -2.02 -7.59 2.82
CA PHE A 49 -2.66 -6.83 3.90
C PHE A 49 -1.85 -6.88 5.20
N MET A 50 -1.47 -8.08 5.64
CA MET A 50 -0.65 -8.26 6.84
C MET A 50 0.74 -7.67 6.68
N GLY A 51 1.35 -7.81 5.49
CA GLY A 51 2.62 -7.21 5.15
C GLY A 51 2.63 -5.69 5.35
N VAL A 52 1.59 -5.01 4.85
CA VAL A 52 1.44 -3.55 5.05
C VAL A 52 1.23 -3.20 6.52
N LEU A 53 0.36 -3.93 7.25
CA LEU A 53 0.08 -3.62 8.65
C LEU A 53 1.27 -3.87 9.59
N ASN A 54 2.14 -4.80 9.22
CA ASN A 54 3.35 -5.14 9.95
C ASN A 54 4.56 -4.26 9.62
N LEU A 55 4.42 -3.29 8.70
CA LEU A 55 5.43 -2.27 8.47
C LEU A 55 5.75 -1.52 9.78
N SER A 56 7.04 -1.24 9.99
CA SER A 56 7.52 -0.64 11.23
C SER A 56 7.14 0.84 11.32
N ASP A 57 7.19 1.42 12.51
CA ASP A 57 6.91 2.86 12.68
C ASP A 57 7.88 3.75 11.88
N SER A 58 9.10 3.25 11.63
CA SER A 58 10.07 3.95 10.77
C SER A 58 9.65 3.96 9.31
N ASP A 59 9.00 2.89 8.83
CA ASP A 59 8.43 2.84 7.48
C ASP A 59 7.24 3.79 7.35
N PHE A 60 6.43 3.93 8.40
CA PHE A 60 5.31 4.85 8.40
C PHE A 60 5.71 6.33 8.55
N SER A 61 6.97 6.63 8.89
CA SER A 61 7.43 8.01 9.02
C SER A 61 7.33 8.79 7.70
N ILE A 62 7.66 8.15 6.56
CA ILE A 62 7.53 8.78 5.25
C ILE A 62 6.06 8.96 4.86
N LEU A 63 5.17 8.03 5.25
CA LEU A 63 3.74 8.17 5.02
C LEU A 63 3.17 9.36 5.79
N LYS A 64 3.57 9.55 7.06
CA LYS A 64 3.18 10.73 7.86
C LYS A 64 3.64 12.02 7.19
N VAL A 65 4.88 12.07 6.73
CA VAL A 65 5.41 13.23 5.97
C VAL A 65 4.59 13.46 4.70
N ALA A 66 4.29 12.40 3.95
CA ALA A 66 3.49 12.48 2.72
C ALA A 66 2.07 13.00 2.98
N MET A 67 1.45 12.61 4.11
CA MET A 67 0.10 13.07 4.51
C MET A 67 0.08 14.56 4.87
N GLU A 68 1.10 15.07 5.54
CA GLU A 68 1.22 16.51 5.87
C GLU A 68 1.38 17.37 4.59
N GLU A 69 2.06 16.85 3.58
CA GLU A 69 2.29 17.57 2.31
C GLU A 69 1.06 17.76 1.43
N VAL A 70 0.01 16.94 1.64
CA VAL A 70 -1.21 16.94 0.80
C VAL A 70 -1.87 18.33 0.76
N ARG A 71 -1.67 19.15 1.78
CA ARG A 71 -2.27 20.50 1.88
C ARG A 71 -1.44 21.61 1.25
N GLU A 72 -0.16 21.38 0.97
CA GLU A 72 0.81 22.45 0.69
C GLU A 72 1.48 22.36 -0.69
N ILE A 73 1.30 21.26 -1.41
CA ILE A 73 2.05 20.97 -2.64
C ILE A 73 1.11 20.61 -3.80
N PRO A 74 1.41 21.03 -5.05
CA PRO A 74 0.67 20.57 -6.22
C PRO A 74 0.61 19.05 -6.33
N GLU A 75 -0.57 18.52 -6.65
CA GLU A 75 -0.92 17.10 -6.69
C GLU A 75 0.19 16.20 -7.29
N ARG A 76 0.74 16.57 -8.44
CA ARG A 76 1.78 15.79 -9.17
C ARG A 76 3.11 15.61 -8.44
N LYS A 77 3.32 16.29 -7.31
CA LYS A 77 4.53 16.18 -6.47
C LYS A 77 4.25 15.49 -5.15
N LEU A 78 3.03 15.03 -4.91
CA LEU A 78 2.67 14.36 -3.67
C LEU A 78 3.30 12.97 -3.64
N LEU A 79 4.12 12.74 -2.62
CA LEU A 79 4.70 11.43 -2.31
C LEU A 79 3.62 10.36 -2.17
N LEU A 80 2.46 10.74 -1.64
CA LEU A 80 1.32 9.85 -1.44
C LEU A 80 0.80 9.26 -2.76
N ILE A 81 0.82 10.03 -3.85
CA ILE A 81 0.37 9.53 -5.17
C ILE A 81 1.32 8.44 -5.66
N GLN A 82 2.63 8.65 -5.53
CA GLN A 82 3.61 7.64 -5.95
C GLN A 82 3.46 6.33 -5.16
N ILE A 83 3.15 6.43 -3.86
CA ILE A 83 2.85 5.27 -3.02
C ILE A 83 1.58 4.57 -3.49
N THR A 84 0.51 5.33 -3.72
CA THR A 84 -0.78 4.80 -4.16
C THR A 84 -0.69 4.14 -5.53
N ASP A 85 -0.02 4.77 -6.50
CA ASP A 85 0.14 4.26 -7.86
C ASP A 85 0.84 2.89 -7.87
N VAL A 86 1.91 2.73 -7.08
CA VAL A 86 2.63 1.46 -6.99
C VAL A 86 1.75 0.33 -6.46
N ILE A 87 0.94 0.60 -5.44
CA ILE A 87 0.06 -0.41 -4.85
C ILE A 87 -1.08 -0.76 -5.82
N LEU A 88 -1.70 0.26 -6.43
CA LEU A 88 -2.79 0.05 -7.38
C LEU A 88 -2.33 -0.69 -8.63
N GLU A 89 -1.19 -0.33 -9.20
CA GLU A 89 -0.61 -1.01 -10.37
C GLU A 89 -0.40 -2.50 -10.08
N LYS A 90 0.19 -2.83 -8.92
CA LYS A 90 0.43 -4.22 -8.53
C LYS A 90 -0.84 -5.02 -8.30
N LEU A 91 -1.83 -4.45 -7.62
CA LEU A 91 -3.11 -5.09 -7.39
C LEU A 91 -3.89 -5.26 -8.70
N GLU A 92 -3.86 -4.26 -9.58
CA GLU A 92 -4.55 -4.32 -10.88
C GLU A 92 -3.94 -5.40 -11.77
N ASP A 93 -2.61 -5.49 -11.84
CA ASP A 93 -1.90 -6.54 -12.57
C ASP A 93 -2.23 -7.94 -12.03
N PHE A 94 -2.27 -8.07 -10.70
CA PHE A 94 -2.69 -9.31 -10.05
C PHE A 94 -4.12 -9.71 -10.45
N PHE A 95 -5.10 -8.81 -10.34
CA PHE A 95 -6.49 -9.13 -10.67
C PHE A 95 -6.72 -9.36 -12.17
N LYS A 96 -5.95 -8.70 -13.05
CA LYS A 96 -5.95 -9.01 -14.49
C LYS A 96 -5.52 -10.45 -14.74
N LEU A 97 -4.41 -10.87 -14.13
CA LEU A 97 -3.90 -12.23 -14.30
C LEU A 97 -4.86 -13.28 -13.73
N GLN A 98 -5.46 -13.03 -12.57
CA GLN A 98 -6.45 -13.95 -11.98
C GLN A 98 -7.72 -14.07 -12.83
N LYS A 99 -8.14 -12.96 -13.47
CA LYS A 99 -9.25 -12.97 -14.41
C LYS A 99 -8.92 -13.77 -15.67
N GLU A 100 -7.72 -13.59 -16.22
CA GLU A 100 -7.26 -14.36 -17.40
C GLU A 100 -7.16 -15.86 -17.11
N LYS A 101 -6.81 -16.23 -15.87
CA LYS A 101 -6.78 -17.63 -15.40
C LYS A 101 -8.17 -18.22 -15.13
N GLY A 102 -9.22 -17.39 -15.08
CA GLY A 102 -10.57 -17.81 -14.73
C GLY A 102 -10.77 -18.09 -13.23
N THR A 103 -9.81 -17.71 -12.39
CA THR A 103 -9.85 -17.90 -10.93
C THR A 103 -10.83 -16.92 -10.26
N VAL A 104 -11.04 -15.74 -10.87
CA VAL A 104 -12.08 -14.79 -10.47
C VAL A 104 -13.08 -14.60 -11.60
N ARG A 105 -14.32 -14.24 -11.23
CA ARG A 105 -15.38 -13.91 -12.20
C ARG A 105 -14.99 -12.70 -13.07
N ASP A 106 -15.78 -12.44 -14.12
CA ASP A 106 -15.59 -11.28 -15.01
C ASP A 106 -15.87 -9.94 -14.29
N ILE A 107 -14.87 -9.46 -13.55
CA ILE A 107 -14.85 -8.17 -12.86
C ILE A 107 -13.88 -7.19 -13.52
N ASP A 108 -14.03 -5.90 -13.19
CA ASP A 108 -13.05 -4.88 -13.52
C ASP A 108 -11.86 -4.95 -12.54
N PRO A 109 -10.65 -5.32 -13.00
CA PRO A 109 -9.47 -5.44 -12.15
C PRO A 109 -9.09 -4.15 -11.42
N LYS A 110 -9.35 -2.99 -12.05
CA LYS A 110 -9.04 -1.68 -11.47
C LYS A 110 -9.98 -1.36 -10.31
N VAL A 111 -11.26 -1.68 -10.44
CA VAL A 111 -12.23 -1.50 -9.35
C VAL A 111 -11.85 -2.36 -8.15
N MET A 112 -11.41 -3.60 -8.38
CA MET A 112 -10.92 -4.48 -7.32
C MET A 112 -9.66 -3.96 -6.65
N ALA A 113 -8.68 -3.51 -7.45
CA ALA A 113 -7.45 -2.91 -6.92
C ALA A 113 -7.75 -1.71 -6.00
N VAL A 114 -8.65 -0.81 -6.43
CA VAL A 114 -9.08 0.34 -5.62
C VAL A 114 -9.77 -0.10 -4.34
N MET A 115 -10.62 -1.12 -4.40
CA MET A 115 -11.33 -1.64 -3.22
C MET A 115 -10.35 -2.23 -2.19
N CYS A 116 -9.46 -3.11 -2.61
CA CYS A 116 -8.42 -3.69 -1.76
C CYS A 116 -7.49 -2.61 -1.18
N PHE A 117 -7.05 -1.66 -2.01
CA PHE A 117 -6.25 -0.53 -1.56
C PHE A 117 -6.99 0.29 -0.50
N SER A 118 -8.28 0.58 -0.69
CA SER A 118 -9.08 1.37 0.25
C SER A 118 -9.20 0.70 1.62
N ILE A 119 -9.39 -0.62 1.64
CA ILE A 119 -9.42 -1.42 2.86
C ILE A 119 -8.06 -1.34 3.57
N ILE A 120 -6.97 -1.63 2.86
CA ILE A 120 -5.59 -1.58 3.40
C ILE A 120 -5.29 -0.18 3.96
N PHE A 121 -5.57 0.85 3.18
CA PHE A 121 -5.31 2.24 3.56
C PHE A 121 -6.09 2.63 4.81
N GLN A 122 -7.39 2.31 4.87
CA GLN A 122 -8.20 2.64 6.04
C GLN A 122 -7.72 1.89 7.30
N SER A 123 -7.36 0.61 7.17
CA SER A 123 -6.79 -0.18 8.28
C SER A 123 -5.47 0.42 8.78
N VAL A 124 -4.62 0.89 7.87
CA VAL A 124 -3.39 1.62 8.21
C VAL A 124 -3.69 2.90 8.97
N ILE A 125 -4.61 3.74 8.50
CA ILE A 125 -4.95 4.99 9.16
C ILE A 125 -5.46 4.74 10.58
N LEU A 126 -6.42 3.82 10.73
CA LEU A 126 -6.99 3.50 12.05
C LEU A 126 -5.89 3.06 13.04
N ARG A 127 -5.02 2.14 12.61
CA ARG A 127 -4.03 1.53 13.51
C ARG A 127 -2.78 2.38 13.74
N LYS A 128 -2.22 2.96 12.68
CA LYS A 128 -0.90 3.61 12.69
C LYS A 128 -0.97 5.13 12.84
N VAL A 129 -2.11 5.73 12.52
CA VAL A 129 -2.30 7.19 12.64
C VAL A 129 -3.15 7.53 13.86
N TYR A 130 -4.31 6.88 14.01
CA TYR A 130 -5.20 7.16 15.14
C TYR A 130 -4.85 6.39 16.42
N SER A 131 -3.90 5.44 16.33
CA SER A 131 -3.57 4.53 17.43
C SER A 131 -4.80 3.82 17.99
N LEU A 132 -5.86 3.69 17.17
CA LEU A 132 -6.98 2.84 17.47
C LEU A 132 -6.47 1.43 17.20
N SER A 133 -6.03 0.78 18.26
CA SER A 133 -6.00 -0.68 18.31
C SER A 133 -7.36 -1.05 18.87
N PRO A 134 -8.40 -1.20 18.04
CA PRO A 134 -9.63 -1.74 18.59
C PRO A 134 -9.28 -3.11 19.21
N ASP A 135 -9.93 -3.48 20.32
CA ASP A 135 -9.70 -4.74 21.04
C ASP A 135 -9.99 -6.02 20.21
N TYR A 136 -10.18 -5.89 18.90
CA TYR A 136 -10.48 -6.99 17.99
C TYR A 136 -9.18 -7.58 17.44
N GLU A 137 -9.09 -8.90 17.43
CA GLU A 137 -7.98 -9.64 16.83
C GLU A 137 -7.85 -9.27 15.35
N LEU A 138 -6.67 -8.82 14.94
CA LEU A 138 -6.39 -8.34 13.59
C LEU A 138 -6.76 -9.40 12.54
N ASP A 139 -6.46 -10.65 12.88
CA ASP A 139 -6.71 -11.84 12.08
C ASP A 139 -8.21 -12.05 11.86
N TYR A 140 -9.03 -11.85 12.90
CA TYR A 140 -10.49 -11.94 12.80
C TYR A 140 -11.06 -10.89 11.82
N TYR A 141 -10.58 -9.65 11.87
CA TYR A 141 -11.09 -8.61 10.98
C TYR A 141 -10.65 -8.82 9.53
N SER A 142 -9.39 -9.21 9.31
CA SER A 142 -8.92 -9.57 7.97
C SER A 142 -9.74 -10.75 7.41
N ASP A 143 -9.95 -11.80 8.20
CA ASP A 143 -10.66 -12.99 7.75
C ASP A 143 -12.10 -12.68 7.35
N ASN A 144 -12.83 -11.88 8.13
CA ASN A 144 -14.21 -11.54 7.78
C ASN A 144 -14.32 -10.58 6.58
N ILE A 145 -13.44 -9.58 6.46
CA ILE A 145 -13.45 -8.69 5.29
C ILE A 145 -13.15 -9.49 4.03
N PHE A 146 -12.16 -10.37 4.09
CA PHE A 146 -11.73 -11.13 2.94
C PHE A 146 -12.73 -12.23 2.59
N ASP A 147 -13.38 -12.87 3.56
CA ASP A 147 -14.50 -13.77 3.31
C ASP A 147 -15.63 -13.06 2.55
N ILE A 148 -16.07 -11.87 3.01
CA ILE A 148 -17.08 -11.07 2.31
C ILE A 148 -16.63 -10.70 0.89
N LEU A 149 -15.35 -10.33 0.73
CA LEU A 149 -14.78 -9.97 -0.56
C LEU A 149 -14.78 -11.18 -1.51
N PHE A 150 -14.29 -12.33 -1.04
CA PHE A 150 -14.09 -13.53 -1.84
C PHE A 150 -15.38 -14.21 -2.23
N ASN A 151 -16.33 -14.32 -1.30
CA ASN A 151 -17.69 -14.79 -1.59
C ASN A 151 -18.40 -13.90 -2.62
N GLY A 152 -17.95 -12.65 -2.78
CA GLY A 152 -18.45 -11.74 -3.80
C GLY A 152 -17.77 -11.82 -5.16
N ILE A 153 -16.60 -12.45 -5.31
CA ILE A 153 -15.80 -12.39 -6.56
C ILE A 153 -15.39 -13.74 -7.14
N MET A 154 -15.48 -14.82 -6.38
CA MET A 154 -15.24 -16.16 -6.90
C MET A 154 -16.36 -16.57 -7.88
N PRO A 155 -16.07 -17.40 -8.89
CA PRO A 155 -17.09 -17.99 -9.75
C PRO A 155 -18.07 -18.87 -8.94
N GLU A 156 -19.35 -18.89 -9.33
CA GLU A 156 -20.33 -19.86 -8.80
C GLU A 156 -19.99 -21.31 -9.19
#